data_AF-A0A957G1X9-F1
#
_entry.id   AF-A0A957G1X9-F1
#
_cell.length_a   1.000
_cell.length_b   1.000
_cell.length_c   1.000
_cell.angle_alpha   90.00
_cell.angle_beta   90.00
_cell.angle_gamma   90.00
#
_symmetry.space_group_name_H-M   'P 1'
#
loop_
_entity.id
_entity.type
_entity.pdbx_description
1 polymer ?
#
loop_
_entity_poly.entity_id
_entity_poly.type
_entity_poly.pdbx_seq_one_letter_code
_entity_poly.pdbx_strand_id
1 'polypeptide(L)'
;MKRLAVVLVVILATLFAALPAVAGSQARTYEVTLLDFPGAGATYFDGANGHGQAVGGYFDAAGGHAFLYDNGDFVTLPVEDSPFSFAFDINDRGDIVGFYANENFEFYGFLLDRHGEFISLAVPGAVETSASGINNSGVIVGIYTEAYPAVYRGFKWADGVLTYPIDVPPPDPGLPAGITDIHEINEKGQIVGSVTDFATYSYAFIMEPDGTINYYPPEDTLAHESAFRGINNRGQVVGSLDGKFWLYDRGETVLIDMPGAFYSTINAIGAEGTMFGWTSLEDGVHGVVIDR
;
A
#
# COMPACT_ATOMS: atom_id res chain seq x y z
N MET A 1 -0.57 10.48 -24.38
CA MET A 1 -1.34 10.61 -23.12
C MET A 1 -2.82 10.77 -23.43
N LYS A 2 -3.64 9.78 -23.10
CA LYS A 2 -5.09 9.98 -23.02
C LYS A 2 -5.39 10.44 -21.58
N ARG A 3 -5.73 11.71 -21.40
CA ARG A 3 -6.24 12.21 -20.12
C ARG A 3 -7.76 12.11 -20.19
N LEU A 4 -8.35 11.17 -19.47
CA LEU A 4 -9.79 11.16 -19.23
C LEU A 4 -9.97 11.65 -17.79
N ALA A 5 -10.51 12.86 -17.64
CA ALA A 5 -10.90 13.38 -16.34
C ALA A 5 -12.32 12.87 -16.03
N VAL A 6 -12.47 12.09 -14.97
CA VAL A 6 -13.78 11.72 -14.44
C VAL A 6 -14.00 12.51 -13.16
N VAL A 7 -15.06 13.30 -13.11
CA VAL A 7 -15.49 14.01 -11.89
C VAL A 7 -16.31 13.03 -11.06
N LEU A 8 -15.80 12.67 -9.87
CA LEU A 8 -16.50 11.79 -8.97
C LEU A 8 -17.17 12.57 -7.83
N VAL A 9 -18.44 12.29 -7.58
CA VAL A 9 -19.19 12.83 -6.44
C VAL A 9 -19.28 11.73 -5.39
N VAL A 10 -18.61 11.89 -4.25
CA VAL A 10 -18.65 10.94 -3.14
C VAL A 10 -19.70 11.37 -2.12
N ILE A 11 -20.59 10.44 -1.75
CA ILE A 11 -21.58 10.61 -0.68
C ILE A 11 -20.97 10.05 0.62
N LEU A 12 -20.83 10.87 1.65
CA LEU A 12 -20.44 10.41 2.99
C LEU A 12 -21.50 9.46 3.56
N ALA A 13 -21.08 8.28 4.03
CA ALA A 13 -21.90 7.38 4.83
C ALA A 13 -21.27 7.22 6.22
N THR A 14 -21.95 7.71 7.25
CA THR A 14 -21.60 7.41 8.65
C THR A 14 -22.13 6.02 9.00
N LEU A 15 -21.31 5.14 9.59
CA LEU A 15 -21.78 3.85 10.11
C LEU A 15 -21.77 3.80 11.66
N PHE A 16 -22.98 3.61 12.19
CA PHE A 16 -23.47 3.26 13.55
C PHE A 16 -23.05 4.02 14.83
N ALA A 17 -23.97 4.89 15.29
CA ALA A 17 -24.80 4.62 16.48
C ALA A 17 -26.18 5.30 16.28
N ALA A 18 -27.28 4.60 16.59
CA ALA A 18 -28.63 5.05 16.30
C ALA A 18 -29.03 6.35 17.03
N LEU A 19 -29.05 7.48 16.32
CA LEU A 19 -29.62 8.77 16.75
C LEU A 19 -30.22 9.52 15.52
N PRO A 20 -31.20 10.42 15.71
CA PRO A 20 -32.09 10.87 14.63
C PRO A 20 -31.37 11.74 13.60
N ALA A 21 -31.87 11.67 12.36
CA ALA A 21 -31.37 12.31 11.13
C ALA A 21 -30.42 13.50 11.34
N VAL A 22 -29.14 13.28 11.03
CA VAL A 22 -28.16 14.37 10.89
C VAL A 22 -28.42 15.09 9.57
N ALA A 23 -28.68 16.39 9.67
CA ALA A 23 -28.75 17.28 8.53
C ALA A 23 -27.35 17.50 7.94
N GLY A 24 -27.23 17.27 6.62
CA GLY A 24 -26.13 17.76 5.79
C GLY A 24 -24.99 16.78 5.55
N SER A 25 -25.15 15.81 4.63
CA SER A 25 -23.98 15.28 3.94
C SER A 25 -23.47 16.34 2.97
N GLN A 26 -22.21 16.78 3.14
CA GLN A 26 -21.56 17.55 2.09
C GLN A 26 -20.96 16.58 1.08
N ALA A 27 -21.41 16.66 -0.16
CA ALA A 27 -20.75 15.98 -1.26
C ALA A 27 -19.34 16.56 -1.42
N ARG A 28 -18.31 15.70 -1.35
CA ARG A 28 -16.96 16.08 -1.78
C ARG A 28 -16.77 15.61 -3.21
N THR A 29 -16.24 16.50 -4.04
CA THR A 29 -15.84 16.19 -5.41
C THR A 29 -14.39 15.73 -5.39
N TYR A 30 -14.08 14.70 -6.17
CA TYR A 30 -12.71 14.28 -6.41
C TYR A 30 -12.45 14.27 -7.92
N GLU A 31 -11.26 14.70 -8.32
CA GLU A 31 -10.77 14.55 -9.69
C GLU A 31 -9.96 13.26 -9.81
N VAL A 32 -10.36 12.41 -10.76
CA VAL A 32 -9.67 11.15 -11.05
C VAL A 32 -8.93 11.27 -12.38
N THR A 33 -7.63 10.97 -12.35
CA THR A 33 -6.78 10.92 -13.54
C THR A 33 -6.22 9.52 -13.73
N LEU A 34 -6.40 8.96 -14.93
CA LEU A 34 -5.73 7.72 -15.34
C LEU A 34 -4.31 8.02 -15.84
N LEU A 35 -3.34 7.25 -15.35
CA LEU A 35 -1.93 7.35 -15.71
C LEU A 35 -1.39 5.97 -16.09
N ASP A 36 -0.94 5.83 -17.33
CA ASP A 36 -0.38 4.57 -17.85
C ASP A 36 1.05 4.77 -18.32
N PHE A 37 1.91 3.81 -17.99
CA PHE A 37 3.27 3.74 -18.52
C PHE A 37 3.22 3.56 -20.04
N PRO A 38 3.94 4.38 -20.84
CA PRO A 38 3.85 4.33 -22.30
C PRO A 38 4.21 2.96 -22.89
N GLY A 39 3.22 2.31 -23.52
CA GLY A 39 3.42 1.01 -24.19
C GLY A 39 3.31 -0.21 -23.29
N ALA A 40 3.03 -0.02 -22.00
CA ALA A 40 2.77 -1.12 -21.08
C ALA A 40 1.38 -1.75 -21.32
N GLY A 41 1.27 -3.05 -21.04
CA GLY A 41 -0.02 -3.76 -21.03
C GLY A 41 -0.81 -3.58 -19.73
N ALA A 42 -0.11 -3.20 -18.64
CA ALA A 42 -0.69 -2.86 -17.35
C ALA A 42 0.26 -1.92 -16.58
N THR A 43 -0.31 -0.99 -15.82
CA THR A 43 0.43 -0.05 -14.95
C THR A 43 -0.17 -0.09 -13.55
N TYR A 44 0.67 -0.35 -12.55
CA TYR A 44 0.31 -0.40 -11.14
C TYR A 44 1.05 0.71 -10.41
N PHE A 45 0.33 1.55 -9.66
CA PHE A 45 0.93 2.50 -8.71
C PHE A 45 0.76 1.95 -7.30
N ASP A 46 1.83 1.98 -6.52
CA ASP A 46 1.88 1.38 -5.18
C ASP A 46 2.29 2.41 -4.12
N GLY A 47 3.25 3.29 -4.42
CA GLY A 47 3.79 4.26 -3.46
C GLY A 47 3.77 5.69 -3.98
N ALA A 48 3.78 6.68 -3.08
CA ALA A 48 3.88 8.10 -3.46
C ALA A 48 4.37 8.99 -2.30
N ASN A 49 5.05 10.07 -2.64
CA ASN A 49 5.56 11.05 -1.67
C ASN A 49 4.87 12.42 -1.77
N GLY A 50 5.22 13.32 -0.84
CA GLY A 50 4.70 14.69 -0.77
C GLY A 50 5.17 15.62 -1.88
N HIS A 51 6.04 15.16 -2.79
CA HIS A 51 6.50 15.91 -3.96
C HIS A 51 5.70 15.61 -5.23
N GLY A 52 4.63 14.80 -5.12
CA GLY A 52 3.84 14.38 -6.27
C GLY A 52 4.55 13.33 -7.13
N GLN A 53 5.62 12.74 -6.60
CA GLN A 53 6.26 11.58 -7.20
C GLN A 53 5.53 10.32 -6.75
N ALA A 54 5.49 9.33 -7.62
CA ALA A 54 4.86 8.05 -7.32
C ALA A 54 5.65 6.90 -7.96
N VAL A 55 5.55 5.73 -7.36
CA VAL A 55 6.27 4.53 -7.79
C VAL A 55 5.31 3.36 -7.94
N GLY A 56 5.77 2.33 -8.63
CA GLY A 56 4.99 1.14 -8.88
C GLY A 56 5.69 0.23 -9.87
N GLY A 57 4.91 -0.51 -10.65
CA GLY A 57 5.45 -1.33 -11.73
C GLY A 57 4.57 -1.42 -12.97
N TYR A 58 5.18 -1.78 -14.08
CA TYR A 58 4.51 -1.97 -15.36
C TYR A 58 4.91 -3.30 -15.99
N PHE A 59 4.07 -3.83 -16.88
CA PHE A 59 4.35 -5.06 -17.62
C PHE A 59 4.53 -4.79 -19.11
N ASP A 60 5.58 -5.36 -19.69
CA ASP A 60 5.83 -5.41 -21.13
C ASP A 60 6.15 -6.85 -21.59
N ALA A 61 6.65 -6.99 -22.83
CA ALA A 61 6.99 -8.30 -23.38
C ALA A 61 8.24 -8.96 -22.72
N ALA A 62 9.05 -8.19 -21.99
CA ALA A 62 10.26 -8.66 -21.33
C ALA A 62 10.01 -9.04 -19.86
N GLY A 63 9.01 -8.46 -19.19
CA GLY A 63 8.70 -8.78 -17.80
C GLY A 63 7.95 -7.67 -17.07
N GLY A 64 8.04 -7.71 -15.75
CA GLY A 64 7.55 -6.67 -14.85
C GLY A 64 8.70 -5.77 -14.40
N HIS A 65 8.51 -4.46 -14.45
CA HIS A 65 9.56 -3.48 -14.17
C HIS A 65 9.09 -2.39 -13.22
N ALA A 66 9.93 -2.03 -12.26
CA ALA A 66 9.67 -0.92 -11.36
C ALA A 66 9.82 0.42 -12.07
N PHE A 67 8.99 1.41 -11.74
CA PHE A 67 9.10 2.76 -12.28
C PHE A 67 9.05 3.84 -11.19
N LEU A 68 9.59 5.01 -11.53
CA LEU A 68 9.32 6.30 -10.90
C LEU A 68 8.51 7.16 -11.88
N TYR A 69 7.41 7.71 -11.39
CA TYR A 69 6.64 8.76 -12.03
C TYR A 69 6.97 10.08 -11.34
N ASP A 70 7.38 11.07 -12.12
CA ASP A 70 7.69 12.41 -11.65
C ASP A 70 7.20 13.45 -12.66
N ASN A 71 6.29 14.33 -12.24
CA ASN A 71 5.82 15.47 -13.03
C ASN A 71 5.33 15.15 -14.47
N GLY A 72 4.74 13.96 -14.67
CA GLY A 72 4.18 13.54 -15.96
C GLY A 72 5.08 12.61 -16.76
N ASP A 73 6.31 12.40 -16.31
CA ASP A 73 7.29 11.52 -16.94
C ASP A 73 7.43 10.22 -16.15
N PHE A 74 7.54 9.11 -16.89
CA PHE A 74 7.85 7.80 -16.33
C PHE A 74 9.32 7.46 -16.60
N VAL A 75 10.00 6.94 -15.58
CA VAL A 75 11.36 6.45 -15.64
C VAL A 75 11.38 5.03 -15.10
N THR A 76 11.85 4.07 -15.91
CA THR A 76 12.13 2.71 -15.43
C THR A 76 13.29 2.76 -14.45
N LEU A 77 13.13 2.17 -13.27
CA LEU A 77 14.16 2.15 -12.25
C LEU A 77 15.28 1.15 -12.59
N PRO A 78 16.55 1.49 -12.37
CA PRO A 78 17.68 0.60 -12.68
C PRO A 78 17.86 -0.45 -11.57
N VAL A 79 16.97 -1.44 -11.53
CA VAL A 79 17.06 -2.59 -10.61
C VAL A 79 17.94 -3.67 -11.25
N GLU A 80 19.10 -3.95 -10.64
CA GLU A 80 20.22 -4.76 -11.16
C GLU A 80 19.83 -5.97 -12.04
N ASP A 81 19.82 -5.77 -13.38
CA ASP A 81 19.50 -6.77 -14.42
C ASP A 81 18.33 -7.71 -14.06
N SER A 82 17.37 -7.19 -13.30
CA SER A 82 16.31 -7.99 -12.72
C SER A 82 15.31 -8.40 -13.80
N PRO A 83 14.98 -9.69 -13.94
CA PRO A 83 13.88 -10.11 -14.81
C PRO A 83 12.52 -9.64 -14.29
N PHE A 84 12.43 -9.19 -13.03
CA PHE A 84 11.18 -8.85 -12.39
C PHE A 84 11.38 -7.93 -11.18
N SER A 85 10.88 -6.69 -11.25
CA SER A 85 10.97 -5.71 -10.15
C SER A 85 9.70 -4.88 -10.00
N PHE A 86 9.37 -4.50 -8.76
CA PHE A 86 8.31 -3.54 -8.42
C PHE A 86 8.78 -2.66 -7.28
N ALA A 87 8.50 -1.37 -7.38
CA ALA A 87 8.67 -0.42 -6.28
C ALA A 87 7.34 -0.27 -5.54
N PHE A 88 7.38 -0.38 -4.22
CA PHE A 88 6.19 -0.31 -3.37
C PHE A 88 6.04 1.02 -2.64
N ASP A 89 7.15 1.69 -2.31
CA ASP A 89 7.08 2.98 -1.63
C ASP A 89 8.27 3.91 -1.95
N ILE A 90 8.04 5.20 -1.77
CA ILE A 90 9.01 6.29 -1.94
C ILE A 90 8.81 7.33 -0.82
N ASN A 91 9.89 7.67 -0.10
CA ASN A 91 9.84 8.75 0.89
C ASN A 91 10.08 10.14 0.26
N ASP A 92 9.90 11.22 1.03
CA ASP A 92 10.13 12.60 0.56
C ASP A 92 11.61 12.91 0.29
N ARG A 93 12.53 12.05 0.73
CA ARG A 93 13.95 12.16 0.38
C ARG A 93 14.25 11.64 -1.02
N GLY A 94 13.32 10.90 -1.63
CA GLY A 94 13.49 10.22 -2.91
C GLY A 94 14.10 8.82 -2.81
N ASP A 95 14.13 8.23 -1.61
CA ASP A 95 14.55 6.84 -1.45
C ASP A 95 13.36 5.92 -1.75
N ILE A 96 13.60 4.86 -2.52
CA ILE A 96 12.57 3.96 -3.04
C ILE A 96 12.82 2.56 -2.49
N VAL A 97 11.76 1.88 -2.06
CA VAL A 97 11.81 0.48 -1.64
C VAL A 97 10.87 -0.39 -2.47
N GLY A 98 11.13 -1.69 -2.48
CA GLY A 98 10.29 -2.65 -3.18
C GLY A 98 10.86 -4.06 -3.12
N PHE A 99 10.58 -4.84 -4.15
CA PHE A 99 11.17 -6.17 -4.31
C PHE A 99 11.65 -6.41 -5.74
N TYR A 100 12.56 -7.37 -5.88
CA TYR A 100 13.07 -7.82 -7.16
C TYR A 100 13.46 -9.30 -7.13
N ALA A 101 13.45 -9.91 -8.31
CA ALA A 101 14.05 -11.21 -8.55
C ALA A 101 15.46 -11.03 -9.12
N ASN A 102 16.43 -11.83 -8.70
CA ASN A 102 17.71 -11.91 -9.39
C ASN A 102 17.64 -12.86 -10.62
N GLU A 103 18.76 -13.04 -11.33
CA GLU A 103 18.83 -13.94 -12.51
C GLU A 103 18.45 -15.41 -12.21
N ASN A 104 18.54 -15.86 -10.96
CA ASN A 104 18.17 -17.21 -10.52
C ASN A 104 16.72 -17.31 -10.03
N PHE A 105 15.94 -16.23 -10.13
CA PHE A 105 14.58 -16.11 -9.58
C PHE A 105 14.54 -16.26 -8.04
N GLU A 106 15.58 -15.78 -7.35
CA GLU A 106 15.57 -15.59 -5.90
C GLU A 106 15.03 -14.18 -5.60
N PHE A 107 14.11 -14.07 -4.63
CA PHE A 107 13.35 -12.83 -4.36
C PHE A 107 13.89 -12.08 -3.15
N TYR A 108 14.19 -10.80 -3.35
CA TYR A 108 14.77 -9.92 -2.35
C TYR A 108 14.02 -8.60 -2.28
N GLY A 109 14.05 -7.97 -1.11
CA GLY A 109 13.67 -6.58 -1.00
C GLY A 109 14.78 -5.70 -1.56
N PHE A 110 14.49 -4.45 -1.88
CA PHE A 110 15.54 -3.49 -2.19
C PHE A 110 15.28 -2.13 -1.54
N LEU A 111 16.36 -1.38 -1.38
CA LEU A 111 16.40 0.07 -1.21
C LEU A 111 17.22 0.64 -2.37
N LEU A 112 16.63 1.55 -3.15
CA LEU A 112 17.32 2.40 -4.10
C LEU A 112 17.31 3.82 -3.53
N ASP A 113 18.45 4.27 -3.03
CA ASP A 113 18.53 5.59 -2.41
C ASP A 113 18.51 6.72 -3.47
N ARG A 114 18.25 7.94 -3.03
CA ARG A 114 18.23 9.13 -3.90
C ARG A 114 19.56 9.43 -4.61
N HIS A 115 20.66 8.80 -4.21
CA HIS A 115 21.99 8.94 -4.80
C HIS A 115 22.28 7.82 -5.82
N GLY A 116 21.35 6.88 -6.00
CA GLY A 116 21.46 5.74 -6.91
C GLY A 116 22.19 4.55 -6.30
N GLU A 117 22.41 4.52 -4.99
CA GLU A 117 22.93 3.33 -4.30
C GLU A 117 21.82 2.28 -4.17
N PHE A 118 22.10 1.09 -4.68
CA PHE A 118 21.21 -0.06 -4.60
C PHE A 118 21.65 -0.98 -3.47
N ILE A 119 20.73 -1.28 -2.55
CA ILE A 119 20.94 -2.16 -1.41
C ILE A 119 19.90 -3.28 -1.47
N SER A 120 20.38 -4.52 -1.64
CA SER A 120 19.56 -5.71 -1.53
C SER A 120 19.25 -6.01 -0.06
N LEU A 121 17.97 -6.28 0.24
CA LEU A 121 17.46 -6.58 1.56
C LEU A 121 16.98 -8.03 1.61
N ALA A 122 17.53 -8.79 2.55
CA ALA A 122 17.18 -10.19 2.76
C ALA A 122 16.98 -10.47 4.25
N VAL A 123 15.88 -11.13 4.59
CA VAL A 123 15.72 -11.74 5.91
C VAL A 123 16.43 -13.10 5.91
N PRO A 124 17.38 -13.35 6.84
CA PRO A 124 18.11 -14.62 6.88
C PRO A 124 17.20 -15.84 6.99
N GLY A 125 17.31 -16.76 6.02
CA GLY A 125 16.51 -17.98 5.96
C GLY A 125 15.14 -17.82 5.29
N ALA A 126 14.79 -16.62 4.83
CA ALA A 126 13.59 -16.39 4.05
C ALA A 126 13.74 -16.90 2.60
N VAL A 127 12.62 -17.29 2.02
CA VAL A 127 12.50 -17.64 0.59
C VAL A 127 12.24 -16.38 -0.25
N GLU A 128 11.53 -15.41 0.33
CA GLU A 128 11.25 -14.11 -0.27
C GLU A 128 11.31 -13.03 0.82
N THR A 129 11.84 -11.87 0.46
CA THR A 129 11.76 -10.64 1.27
C THR A 129 11.21 -9.55 0.38
N SER A 130 10.29 -8.74 0.90
CA SER A 130 9.66 -7.63 0.17
C SER A 130 9.59 -6.42 1.09
N ALA A 131 10.23 -5.31 0.71
CA ALA A 131 10.19 -4.06 1.45
C ALA A 131 8.98 -3.25 1.01
N SER A 132 7.99 -3.10 1.89
CA SER A 132 6.67 -2.56 1.56
C SER A 132 6.56 -1.05 1.75
N GLY A 133 7.19 -0.50 2.80
CA GLY A 133 7.07 0.91 3.17
C GLY A 133 8.34 1.51 3.77
N ILE A 134 8.54 2.81 3.61
CA ILE A 134 9.71 3.56 4.07
C ILE A 134 9.34 4.97 4.55
N ASN A 135 9.84 5.38 5.72
CA ASN A 135 9.71 6.77 6.17
C ASN A 135 10.96 7.63 5.86
N ASN A 136 10.86 8.95 6.06
CA ASN A 136 11.94 9.92 5.83
C ASN A 136 13.10 9.80 6.82
N SER A 137 12.95 9.03 7.89
CA SER A 137 14.07 8.64 8.76
C SER A 137 14.87 7.48 8.18
N GLY A 138 14.43 6.85 7.08
CA GLY A 138 15.07 5.70 6.46
C GLY A 138 14.71 4.37 7.14
N VAL A 139 13.64 4.36 7.94
CA VAL A 139 13.12 3.13 8.53
C VAL A 139 12.27 2.44 7.47
N ILE A 140 12.63 1.19 7.17
CA ILE A 140 11.95 0.33 6.20
C ILE A 140 11.16 -0.73 6.97
N VAL A 141 9.96 -1.02 6.50
CA VAL A 141 9.17 -2.17 6.96
C VAL A 141 8.77 -3.03 5.77
N GLY A 142 8.42 -4.28 6.03
CA GLY A 142 7.94 -5.15 4.99
C GLY A 142 7.66 -6.56 5.49
N ILE A 143 7.57 -7.48 4.55
CA ILE A 143 7.24 -8.88 4.79
C ILE A 143 8.35 -9.80 4.29
N TYR A 144 8.43 -10.99 4.88
CA TYR A 144 9.25 -12.08 4.38
C TYR A 144 8.51 -13.41 4.53
N THR A 145 8.87 -14.39 3.70
CA THR A 145 8.30 -15.75 3.77
C THR A 145 9.34 -16.76 4.22
N GLU A 146 8.93 -17.67 5.12
CA GLU A 146 9.76 -18.80 5.55
C GLU A 146 9.48 -20.05 4.69
N ALA A 147 10.47 -20.94 4.59
CA ALA A 147 10.31 -22.21 3.89
C ALA A 147 9.43 -23.19 4.70
N TYR A 148 8.18 -23.37 4.25
CA TYR A 148 7.15 -24.33 4.67
C TYR A 148 6.86 -24.49 6.19
N PRO A 149 5.61 -24.20 6.64
CA PRO A 149 4.53 -23.61 5.85
C PRO A 149 4.91 -22.18 5.43
N ALA A 150 4.55 -21.79 4.20
CA ALA A 150 4.77 -20.43 3.73
C ALA A 150 3.87 -19.49 4.55
N VAL A 151 4.48 -18.78 5.50
CA VAL A 151 3.81 -17.79 6.34
C VAL A 151 4.53 -16.46 6.13
N TYR A 152 3.78 -15.42 5.75
CA TYR A 152 4.32 -14.06 5.72
C TYR A 152 4.46 -13.54 7.16
N ARG A 153 5.61 -12.94 7.43
CA ARG A 153 5.98 -12.35 8.73
C ARG A 153 6.55 -10.97 8.48
N GLY A 154 6.34 -10.05 9.42
CA GLY A 154 6.85 -8.70 9.30
C GLY A 154 8.34 -8.61 9.61
N PHE A 155 9.01 -7.61 9.04
CA PHE A 155 10.33 -7.16 9.47
C PHE A 155 10.40 -5.63 9.51
N LYS A 156 11.41 -5.13 10.23
CA LYS A 156 11.81 -3.71 10.23
C LYS A 156 13.31 -3.61 10.03
N TRP A 157 13.75 -2.70 9.18
CA TRP A 157 15.15 -2.35 8.99
C TRP A 157 15.35 -0.87 9.31
N ALA A 158 16.30 -0.56 10.20
CA ALA A 158 16.64 0.80 10.59
C ALA A 158 18.12 0.90 10.94
N ASP A 159 18.81 1.89 10.39
CA ASP A 159 20.24 2.15 10.69
C ASP A 159 21.13 0.90 10.52
N GLY A 160 20.88 0.08 9.50
CA GLY A 160 21.61 -1.17 9.26
C GLY A 160 21.22 -2.35 10.16
N VAL A 161 20.24 -2.17 11.05
CA VAL A 161 19.78 -3.20 11.98
C VAL A 161 18.45 -3.78 11.50
N LEU A 162 18.43 -5.09 11.24
CA LEU A 162 17.23 -5.85 10.91
C LEU A 162 16.59 -6.41 12.19
N THR A 163 15.29 -6.14 12.39
CA THR A 163 14.44 -6.64 13.49
C THR A 163 13.33 -7.52 12.92
N TYR A 164 13.29 -8.78 13.33
CA TYR A 164 12.35 -9.80 12.83
C TYR A 164 12.28 -11.01 13.79
N PRO A 165 11.17 -11.76 13.82
CA PRO A 165 9.89 -11.44 13.19
C PRO A 165 9.15 -10.30 13.90
N ILE A 166 8.34 -9.57 13.14
CA ILE A 166 7.26 -8.71 13.64
C ILE A 166 5.96 -9.43 13.33
N ASP A 167 5.36 -10.02 14.37
CA ASP A 167 4.12 -10.77 14.26
C ASP A 167 2.98 -10.02 14.95
N VAL A 168 1.88 -9.82 14.22
CA VAL A 168 0.62 -9.27 14.72
C VAL A 168 -0.34 -10.43 14.99
N PRO A 169 -0.81 -10.63 16.24
CA PRO A 169 -1.80 -11.66 16.54
C PRO A 169 -3.16 -11.30 15.93
N PRO A 170 -4.04 -12.27 15.65
CA PRO A 170 -5.43 -11.94 15.32
C PRO A 170 -6.16 -11.33 16.53
N PRO A 171 -7.26 -10.57 16.32
CA PRO A 171 -8.04 -9.99 17.42
C PRO A 171 -8.65 -11.04 18.36
N ASP A 172 -9.06 -12.20 17.84
CA ASP A 172 -9.54 -13.32 18.63
C ASP A 172 -8.36 -14.23 19.02
N PRO A 173 -7.99 -14.28 20.32
CA PRO A 173 -6.86 -15.10 20.80
C PRO A 173 -7.12 -16.61 20.70
N GLY A 174 -8.33 -17.05 20.39
CA GLY A 174 -8.67 -18.45 20.13
C GLY A 174 -8.27 -18.94 18.74
N LEU A 175 -7.91 -18.03 17.82
CA LEU A 175 -7.51 -18.35 16.46
C LEU A 175 -6.02 -18.72 16.38
N PRO A 176 -5.61 -19.53 15.38
CA PRO A 176 -4.19 -19.75 15.08
C PRO A 176 -3.46 -18.42 14.85
N ALA A 177 -2.14 -18.41 15.09
CA ALA A 177 -1.30 -17.27 14.74
C ALA A 177 -1.53 -16.91 13.26
N GLY A 178 -1.96 -15.68 13.00
CA GLY A 178 -2.33 -15.24 11.67
C GLY A 178 -1.11 -14.93 10.79
N ILE A 179 -1.38 -14.69 9.51
CA ILE A 179 -0.38 -14.14 8.57
C ILE A 179 -0.28 -12.64 8.82
N THR A 180 0.90 -12.13 9.11
CA THR A 180 1.14 -10.68 9.24
C THR A 180 1.57 -10.11 7.89
N ASP A 181 0.76 -9.19 7.36
CA ASP A 181 1.04 -8.48 6.11
C ASP A 181 1.24 -6.99 6.43
N ILE A 182 2.48 -6.51 6.34
CA ILE A 182 2.85 -5.11 6.61
C ILE A 182 2.92 -4.35 5.29
N HIS A 183 2.25 -3.20 5.23
CA HIS A 183 2.20 -2.37 4.03
C HIS A 183 2.96 -1.06 4.18
N GLU A 184 2.81 -0.34 5.28
CA GLU A 184 3.28 1.06 5.33
C GLU A 184 3.76 1.50 6.72
N ILE A 185 4.67 2.49 6.76
CA ILE A 185 5.15 3.17 7.98
C ILE A 185 5.18 4.69 7.82
N ASN A 186 4.62 5.44 8.78
CA ASN A 186 4.70 6.90 8.77
C ASN A 186 5.89 7.48 9.59
N GLU A 187 6.03 8.81 9.61
CA GLU A 187 7.11 9.49 10.36
C GLU A 187 6.97 9.41 11.89
N LYS A 188 5.77 9.07 12.37
CA LYS A 188 5.57 8.81 13.80
C LYS A 188 6.03 7.40 14.18
N GLY A 189 6.37 6.56 13.20
CA GLY A 189 6.71 5.15 13.40
C GLY A 189 5.50 4.24 13.55
N GLN A 190 4.30 4.72 13.17
CA GLN A 190 3.11 3.90 13.13
C GLN A 190 3.16 3.00 11.89
N ILE A 191 2.93 1.72 12.08
CA ILE A 191 2.95 0.70 11.01
C ILE A 191 1.51 0.26 10.74
N VAL A 192 1.13 0.14 9.47
CA VAL A 192 -0.19 -0.36 9.08
C VAL A 192 -0.08 -1.58 8.17
N GLY A 193 -1.13 -2.39 8.19
CA GLY A 193 -1.19 -3.63 7.44
C GLY A 193 -2.48 -4.40 7.70
N SER A 194 -2.41 -5.71 7.51
CA SER A 194 -3.49 -6.65 7.84
C SER A 194 -2.98 -7.94 8.48
N VAL A 195 -3.82 -8.57 9.29
CA VAL A 195 -3.60 -9.93 9.79
C VAL A 195 -4.71 -10.87 9.30
N THR A 196 -4.34 -12.02 8.74
CA THR A 196 -5.30 -13.04 8.26
C THR A 196 -5.32 -14.26 9.16
N ASP A 197 -6.50 -14.78 9.49
CA ASP A 197 -6.68 -15.93 10.39
C ASP A 197 -6.63 -17.32 9.74
N PHE A 198 -6.18 -17.41 8.47
CA PHE A 198 -6.21 -18.60 7.61
C PHE A 198 -7.59 -19.21 7.35
N ALA A 199 -8.67 -18.72 7.97
CA ALA A 199 -10.00 -19.29 7.85
C ALA A 199 -10.81 -18.59 6.77
N THR A 200 -10.88 -17.25 6.78
CA THR A 200 -11.47 -16.45 5.67
C THR A 200 -11.22 -14.93 5.78
N TYR A 201 -10.73 -14.39 6.91
CA TYR A 201 -10.84 -12.95 7.20
C TYR A 201 -9.50 -12.25 7.37
N SER A 202 -9.44 -10.99 6.94
CA SER A 202 -8.31 -10.09 7.15
C SER A 202 -8.72 -8.88 7.97
N TYR A 203 -7.95 -8.60 9.03
CA TYR A 203 -8.17 -7.49 9.94
C TYR A 203 -7.10 -6.43 9.70
N ALA A 204 -7.50 -5.23 9.30
CA ALA A 204 -6.59 -4.11 9.20
C ALA A 204 -6.09 -3.70 10.60
N PHE A 205 -4.84 -3.30 10.71
CA PHE A 205 -4.27 -2.84 11.98
C PHE A 205 -3.46 -1.56 11.84
N ILE A 206 -3.39 -0.79 12.93
CA ILE A 206 -2.36 0.21 13.19
C ILE A 206 -1.57 -0.26 14.42
N MET A 207 -0.27 -0.45 14.25
CA MET A 207 0.68 -0.74 15.33
C MET A 207 1.43 0.55 15.68
N GLU A 208 1.29 0.98 16.93
CA GLU A 208 1.95 2.16 17.49
C GLU A 208 3.45 1.88 17.77
N PRO A 209 4.30 2.92 17.88
CA PRO A 209 5.73 2.74 18.13
C PRO A 209 6.07 2.00 19.43
N ASP A 210 5.15 1.98 20.40
CA ASP A 210 5.29 1.24 21.65
C ASP A 210 4.85 -0.24 21.56
N GLY A 211 4.38 -0.68 20.38
CA GLY A 211 3.88 -2.01 20.11
C GLY A 211 2.38 -2.20 20.39
N THR A 212 1.65 -1.13 20.76
CA THR A 212 0.19 -1.21 20.92
C THR A 212 -0.47 -1.43 19.56
N ILE A 213 -1.39 -2.40 19.46
CA ILE A 213 -2.07 -2.75 18.20
C ILE A 213 -3.56 -2.39 18.30
N ASN A 214 -4.03 -1.62 17.33
CA ASN A 214 -5.43 -1.25 17.17
C ASN A 214 -5.96 -1.89 15.87
N TYR A 215 -7.03 -2.67 15.97
CA TYR A 215 -7.67 -3.33 14.82
C TYR A 215 -8.84 -2.54 14.28
N TYR A 216 -9.10 -2.71 12.98
CA TYR A 216 -10.14 -1.98 12.26
C TYR A 216 -10.96 -2.94 11.38
N PRO A 217 -12.30 -2.86 11.42
CA PRO A 217 -13.11 -2.01 12.31
C PRO A 217 -12.95 -2.39 13.81
N PRO A 218 -13.09 -1.42 14.75
CA PRO A 218 -12.76 -1.61 16.17
C PRO A 218 -13.69 -2.58 16.92
N GLU A 219 -14.86 -2.90 16.36
CA GLU A 219 -15.82 -3.85 16.92
C GLU A 219 -16.66 -4.49 15.80
N ASP A 220 -16.28 -5.67 15.29
CA ASP A 220 -17.25 -6.68 14.84
C ASP A 220 -16.60 -8.06 14.67
N THR A 221 -17.18 -9.07 15.31
CA THR A 221 -16.90 -10.51 15.11
C THR A 221 -17.57 -11.03 13.82
N LEU A 222 -17.75 -10.16 12.83
CA LEU A 222 -18.34 -10.47 11.55
C LEU A 222 -17.28 -10.39 10.45
N ALA A 223 -17.47 -11.27 9.48
CA ALA A 223 -16.67 -11.47 8.29
C ALA A 223 -16.27 -10.17 7.56
N HIS A 224 -15.03 -9.70 7.69
CA HIS A 224 -14.54 -8.56 6.93
C HIS A 224 -13.21 -8.87 6.22
N GLU A 225 -13.11 -8.48 4.95
CA GLU A 225 -11.84 -8.35 4.25
C GLU A 225 -11.40 -6.88 4.35
N SER A 226 -10.51 -6.60 5.30
CA SER A 226 -10.00 -5.26 5.55
C SER A 226 -8.47 -5.24 5.51
N ALA A 227 -7.93 -4.29 4.75
CA ALA A 227 -6.49 -4.05 4.69
C ALA A 227 -6.21 -2.54 4.60
N PHE A 228 -5.33 -2.05 5.47
CA PHE A 228 -4.72 -0.75 5.28
C PHE A 228 -3.49 -0.88 4.42
N ARG A 229 -3.42 -0.09 3.35
CA ARG A 229 -2.31 -0.06 2.39
C ARG A 229 -1.40 1.15 2.61
N GLY A 230 -1.97 2.28 3.04
CA GLY A 230 -1.21 3.52 3.25
C GLY A 230 -1.62 4.27 4.52
N ILE A 231 -0.68 5.00 5.11
CA ILE A 231 -0.89 5.89 6.25
C ILE A 231 -0.08 7.19 6.07
N ASN A 232 -0.67 8.35 6.37
CA ASN A 232 0.09 9.60 6.42
C ASN A 232 0.32 10.10 7.86
N ASN A 233 1.11 11.18 7.98
CA ASN A 233 1.46 11.77 9.28
C ASN A 233 0.30 12.48 9.99
N ARG A 234 -0.84 12.68 9.32
CA ARG A 234 -2.08 13.14 9.95
C ARG A 234 -2.86 12.00 10.60
N GLY A 235 -2.42 10.76 10.42
CA GLY A 235 -3.11 9.55 10.89
C GLY A 235 -4.27 9.15 9.98
N GLN A 236 -4.32 9.67 8.75
CA GLN A 236 -5.28 9.21 7.75
C GLN A 236 -4.76 7.90 7.16
N VAL A 237 -5.64 6.92 7.01
CA VAL A 237 -5.30 5.61 6.43
C VAL A 237 -6.21 5.29 5.26
N VAL A 238 -5.64 4.59 4.28
CA VAL A 238 -6.31 4.17 3.04
C VAL A 238 -6.11 2.68 2.81
N GLY A 239 -6.98 2.08 1.99
CA GLY A 239 -6.85 0.69 1.57
C GLY A 239 -8.14 0.14 0.96
N SER A 240 -8.45 -1.11 1.27
CA SER A 240 -9.64 -1.81 0.76
C SER A 240 -10.53 -2.37 1.88
N LEU A 241 -11.85 -2.24 1.71
CA LEU A 241 -12.88 -2.94 2.49
C LEU A 241 -13.93 -3.54 1.54
N ASP A 242 -14.10 -4.87 1.55
CA ASP A 242 -15.06 -5.61 0.72
C ASP A 242 -14.99 -5.25 -0.78
N GLY A 243 -13.77 -5.05 -1.31
CA GLY A 243 -13.52 -4.65 -2.70
C GLY A 243 -13.85 -3.18 -3.02
N LYS A 244 -14.15 -2.36 -2.01
CA LYS A 244 -14.40 -0.92 -2.16
C LYS A 244 -13.32 -0.11 -1.46
N PHE A 245 -13.10 1.09 -1.98
CA PHE A 245 -12.17 2.04 -1.38
C PHE A 245 -12.66 2.49 -0.02
N TRP A 246 -11.72 2.72 0.89
CA TRP A 246 -11.99 3.44 2.12
C TRP A 246 -10.88 4.43 2.45
N LEU A 247 -11.27 5.60 2.96
CA LEU A 247 -10.42 6.52 3.69
C LEU A 247 -10.96 6.59 5.11
N TYR A 248 -10.11 6.34 6.09
CA TYR A 248 -10.43 6.60 7.49
C TYR A 248 -9.69 7.87 7.94
N ASP A 249 -10.46 8.88 8.35
CA ASP A 249 -9.96 10.17 8.83
C ASP A 249 -10.72 10.57 10.11
N ARG A 250 -10.04 10.53 11.25
CA ARG A 250 -10.58 10.97 12.55
C ARG A 250 -11.95 10.35 12.93
N GLY A 251 -12.16 9.08 12.63
CA GLY A 251 -13.41 8.36 12.93
C GLY A 251 -14.48 8.45 11.84
N GLU A 252 -14.20 9.16 10.74
CA GLU A 252 -15.07 9.19 9.56
C GLU A 252 -14.53 8.24 8.49
N THR A 253 -15.41 7.40 7.95
CA THR A 253 -15.12 6.55 6.79
C THR A 253 -15.69 7.18 5.53
N VAL A 254 -14.86 7.35 4.52
CA VAL A 254 -15.28 7.80 3.19
C VAL A 254 -15.11 6.65 2.21
N LEU A 255 -16.21 6.19 1.63
CA LEU A 255 -16.21 5.24 0.53
C LEU A 255 -16.07 6.02 -0.77
N ILE A 256 -14.99 5.77 -1.51
CA ILE A 256 -14.87 6.23 -2.89
C ILE A 256 -15.45 5.09 -3.75
N ASP A 257 -16.19 5.39 -4.82
CA ASP A 257 -16.72 4.38 -5.75
C ASP A 257 -16.32 4.81 -7.16
N MET A 258 -15.65 3.96 -7.93
CA MET A 258 -15.23 4.25 -9.30
C MET A 258 -16.25 3.66 -10.28
N PRO A 259 -17.08 4.49 -10.97
CA PRO A 259 -18.09 3.98 -11.88
C PRO A 259 -17.46 3.14 -13.00
N GLY A 260 -17.92 1.89 -13.14
CA GLY A 260 -17.43 0.97 -14.17
C GLY A 260 -16.18 0.18 -13.80
N ALA A 261 -15.62 0.38 -12.61
CA ALA A 261 -14.52 -0.45 -12.12
C ALA A 261 -15.02 -1.81 -11.64
N PHE A 262 -14.29 -2.87 -12.02
CA PHE A 262 -14.50 -4.21 -11.48
C PHE A 262 -13.77 -4.40 -10.15
N TYR A 263 -12.62 -3.75 -9.99
CA TYR A 263 -11.78 -3.80 -8.80
C TYR A 263 -10.90 -2.56 -8.75
N SER A 264 -10.67 -2.01 -7.56
CA SER A 264 -9.79 -0.87 -7.38
C SER A 264 -9.17 -0.84 -5.99
N THR A 265 -7.98 -0.25 -5.86
CA THR A 265 -7.29 -0.04 -4.57
C THR A 265 -6.66 1.35 -4.53
N ILE A 266 -6.55 1.91 -3.33
CA ILE A 266 -5.66 3.05 -3.03
C ILE A 266 -4.54 2.49 -2.17
N ASN A 267 -3.32 2.58 -2.68
CA ASN A 267 -2.14 2.04 -2.03
C ASN A 267 -1.39 3.11 -1.23
N ALA A 268 -1.44 4.37 -1.66
CA ALA A 268 -0.74 5.46 -0.98
C ALA A 268 -1.63 6.70 -0.74
N ILE A 269 -1.30 7.44 0.31
CA ILE A 269 -1.92 8.73 0.65
C ILE A 269 -0.84 9.76 1.02
N GLY A 270 -0.75 10.82 0.24
CA GLY A 270 0.16 11.93 0.50
C GLY A 270 -0.23 12.77 1.71
N ALA A 271 0.70 13.64 2.15
CA ALA A 271 0.51 14.51 3.31
C ALA A 271 -0.71 15.43 3.21
N GLU A 272 -1.03 15.92 2.00
CA GLU A 272 -2.19 16.77 1.74
C GLU A 272 -3.49 15.99 1.48
N GLY A 273 -3.40 14.67 1.31
CA GLY A 273 -4.54 13.79 1.10
C GLY A 273 -4.83 13.45 -0.37
N THR A 274 -3.91 13.81 -1.30
CA THR A 274 -3.86 13.17 -2.63
C THR A 274 -3.61 11.69 -2.45
N MET A 275 -4.35 10.86 -3.19
CA MET A 275 -4.32 9.41 -3.08
C MET A 275 -3.90 8.78 -4.40
N PHE A 276 -3.15 7.68 -4.32
CA PHE A 276 -2.65 6.95 -5.47
C PHE A 276 -3.01 5.47 -5.37
N GLY A 277 -3.26 4.84 -6.51
CA GLY A 277 -3.51 3.41 -6.59
C GLY A 277 -3.81 2.97 -8.01
N TRP A 278 -4.67 1.97 -8.17
CA TRP A 278 -5.01 1.44 -9.48
C TRP A 278 -6.44 0.93 -9.54
N THR A 279 -6.97 0.81 -10.77
CA THR A 279 -8.31 0.33 -11.05
C THR A 279 -8.33 -0.58 -12.27
N SER A 280 -9.23 -1.57 -12.27
CA SER A 280 -9.51 -2.46 -13.39
C SER A 280 -10.82 -2.07 -14.06
N LEU A 281 -10.74 -1.75 -15.36
CA LEU A 281 -11.83 -1.39 -16.26
C LEU A 281 -11.95 -2.44 -17.38
N GLU A 282 -12.94 -2.30 -18.27
CA GLU A 282 -13.16 -3.22 -19.39
C GLU A 282 -11.97 -3.27 -20.36
N ASP A 283 -11.21 -2.18 -20.46
CA ASP A 283 -10.06 -2.02 -21.34
C ASP A 283 -8.70 -2.28 -20.68
N GLY A 284 -8.64 -2.58 -19.38
CA GLY A 284 -7.42 -2.99 -18.70
C GLY A 284 -7.25 -2.47 -17.28
N VAL A 285 -6.03 -2.57 -16.77
CA VAL A 285 -5.63 -2.04 -15.45
C VAL A 285 -4.90 -0.72 -15.63
N HIS A 286 -5.37 0.29 -14.90
CA HIS A 286 -4.88 1.66 -14.99
C HIS A 286 -4.42 2.18 -13.63
N GLY A 287 -3.34 2.96 -13.65
CA GLY A 287 -2.95 3.80 -12.53
C GLY A 287 -3.95 4.91 -12.29
N VAL A 288 -4.14 5.28 -11.03
CA VAL A 288 -5.11 6.27 -10.60
C VAL A 288 -4.46 7.28 -9.66
N VAL A 289 -4.71 8.56 -9.91
CA VAL A 289 -4.50 9.66 -8.96
C VAL A 289 -5.86 10.25 -8.59
N ILE A 290 -6.08 10.49 -7.30
CA ILE A 290 -7.31 11.07 -6.75
C ILE A 290 -6.96 12.32 -5.95
N ASP A 291 -7.41 13.47 -6.45
CA ASP A 291 -7.25 14.79 -5.82
C ASP A 291 -8.59 15.33 -5.29
N ARG A 292 -8.54 16.16 -4.25
CA ARG A 292 -9.70 16.85 -3.65
C ARG A 292 -10.10 18.12 -4.41
#